data_AF-A0A3B6FN24-F1
#
_entry.id   AF-A0A3B6FN24-F1
#
_cell.length_a   1.000
_cell.length_b   1.000
_cell.length_c   1.000
_cell.angle_alpha   90.00
_cell.angle_beta   90.00
_cell.angle_gamma   90.00
#
_symmetry.space_group_name_H-M   'P 1'
#
loop_
_entity.id
_entity.type
_entity.pdbx_description
1 polymer ?
#
loop_
_entity_poly.entity_id
_entity_poly.type
_entity_poly.pdbx_seq_one_letter_code
_entity_poly.pdbx_strand_id
1 'polypeptide(L)'
;MPPHKIETGHQDMVHDIVMDYYGKRLATASSDNTIKIIGVSGTSQQQLATLSGHQGPVWQVAWAHPKYGSMLASCSYDGRFIIWKEAGKPDEWTQAYTFTEHKSSLNSIAWAPHELGICLACGSSDGNISVFTARSDGGWETTRIDQAHPVGVTSVSWAPAMAPGALISPGPSGQFEYVQKLASGGCDNTVKVWKLTNGSWRMDCFPALQMHDWVREVAWAPNLGLPKSTIASASQDGTVVIWTAPKEGEQWEGRVLNDFRTPVWRVSWSLTGNILAVSDGNNNVTLWKEAVDGEWQQVTTVEP
;
A
#
# COMPACT_ATOMS: atom_id res chain seq x y z
N MET A 1 22.70 2.06 13.41
CA MET A 1 23.57 2.64 12.35
C MET A 1 23.24 4.12 12.26
N PRO A 2 24.21 5.01 12.01
CA PRO A 2 23.90 6.41 11.78
C PRO A 2 22.98 6.56 10.56
N PRO A 3 22.09 7.57 10.54
CA PRO A 3 21.26 7.84 9.37
C PRO A 3 22.15 8.13 8.15
N HIS A 4 21.81 7.54 7.01
CA HIS A 4 22.52 7.76 5.75
C HIS A 4 21.60 8.51 4.79
N LYS A 5 22.03 9.69 4.36
CA LYS A 5 21.28 10.52 3.42
C LYS A 5 21.53 10.05 1.99
N ILE A 6 20.45 9.73 1.29
CA ILE A 6 20.46 9.36 -0.13
C ILE A 6 20.00 10.57 -0.94
N GLU A 7 20.78 10.96 -1.94
CA GLU A 7 20.39 12.02 -2.86
C GLU A 7 19.72 11.39 -4.07
N THR A 8 18.43 11.65 -4.24
CA THR A 8 17.63 11.00 -5.28
C THR A 8 17.91 11.57 -6.67
N GLY A 9 18.40 12.81 -6.77
CA GLY A 9 18.65 13.50 -8.03
C GLY A 9 17.39 13.90 -8.80
N HIS A 10 16.22 13.92 -8.14
CA HIS A 10 14.98 14.45 -8.69
C HIS A 10 15.01 15.98 -8.79
N GLN A 11 14.26 16.52 -9.75
CA GLN A 11 14.17 17.98 -9.97
C GLN A 11 13.05 18.65 -9.17
N ASP A 12 12.16 17.84 -8.61
CA ASP A 12 10.99 18.29 -7.86
C ASP A 12 10.70 17.32 -6.70
N MET A 13 9.66 17.60 -5.91
CA MET A 13 9.33 16.90 -4.68
C MET A 13 9.14 15.39 -4.90
N VAL A 14 9.68 14.60 -3.99
CA VAL A 14 9.55 13.14 -3.97
C VAL A 14 8.32 12.80 -3.13
N HIS A 15 7.37 12.07 -3.73
CA HIS A 15 6.10 11.71 -3.09
C HIS A 15 6.14 10.35 -2.41
N ASP A 16 6.93 9.43 -2.95
CA ASP A 16 7.00 8.07 -2.43
C ASP A 16 8.36 7.43 -2.67
N ILE A 17 8.73 6.55 -1.75
CA ILE A 17 10.02 5.88 -1.72
C ILE A 17 9.80 4.46 -1.20
N VAL A 18 10.23 3.46 -1.98
CA VAL A 18 10.07 2.05 -1.60
C VAL A 18 11.32 1.24 -1.92
N MET A 19 11.78 0.47 -0.94
CA MET A 19 12.86 -0.50 -1.13
C MET A 19 12.33 -1.80 -1.76
N ASP A 20 13.17 -2.45 -2.55
CA ASP A 20 12.91 -3.79 -3.05
C ASP A 20 12.90 -4.82 -1.91
N TYR A 21 12.42 -6.03 -2.22
CA TYR A 21 12.31 -7.12 -1.24
C TYR A 21 13.65 -7.47 -0.57
N TYR A 22 14.77 -7.25 -1.25
CA TYR A 22 16.11 -7.58 -0.76
C TYR A 22 16.84 -6.41 -0.10
N GLY A 23 16.27 -5.21 -0.08
CA GLY A 23 16.90 -4.00 0.45
C GLY A 23 18.15 -3.55 -0.33
N LYS A 24 18.24 -3.88 -1.61
CA LYS A 24 19.36 -3.56 -2.51
C LYS A 24 19.02 -2.49 -3.54
N ARG A 25 17.73 -2.26 -3.81
CA ARG A 25 17.26 -1.25 -4.76
C ARG A 25 16.20 -0.39 -4.11
N LEU A 26 16.27 0.91 -4.37
CA LEU A 26 15.30 1.91 -3.95
C LEU A 26 14.60 2.44 -5.19
N ALA A 27 13.27 2.49 -5.19
CA ALA A 27 12.49 3.21 -6.18
C ALA A 27 11.98 4.51 -5.57
N THR A 28 12.12 5.62 -6.27
CA THR A 28 11.65 6.94 -5.84
C THR A 28 10.73 7.54 -6.89
N ALA A 29 9.58 8.05 -6.47
CA ALA A 29 8.56 8.68 -7.32
C ALA A 29 8.49 10.19 -7.06
N SER A 30 8.44 11.01 -8.11
CA SER A 30 8.50 12.47 -7.98
C SER A 30 7.46 13.21 -8.83
N SER A 31 7.21 14.47 -8.46
CA SER A 31 6.53 15.48 -9.27
C SER A 31 7.20 15.75 -10.63
N ASP A 32 8.48 15.39 -10.81
CA ASP A 32 9.18 15.56 -12.09
C ASP A 32 8.74 14.55 -13.19
N ASN A 33 7.68 13.78 -12.93
CA ASN A 33 7.10 12.74 -13.79
C ASN A 33 8.01 11.53 -14.02
N THR A 34 9.10 11.40 -13.26
CA THR A 34 10.03 10.28 -13.37
C THR A 34 10.03 9.41 -12.13
N ILE A 35 10.44 8.16 -12.33
CA ILE A 35 10.79 7.25 -11.24
C ILE A 35 12.27 6.93 -11.37
N LYS A 36 13.02 7.01 -10.28
CA LYS A 36 14.45 6.64 -10.28
C LYS A 36 14.65 5.34 -9.52
N ILE A 37 15.50 4.48 -10.06
CA ILE A 37 15.94 3.24 -9.40
C ILE A 37 17.38 3.45 -8.96
N ILE A 38 17.62 3.34 -7.65
CA ILE A 38 18.91 3.57 -7.02
C ILE A 38 19.36 2.26 -6.38
N GLY A 39 20.53 1.77 -6.77
CA GLY A 39 21.19 0.65 -6.13
C GLY A 39 21.82 1.10 -4.82
N VAL A 40 21.54 0.37 -3.75
CA VAL A 40 22.04 0.63 -2.41
C VAL A 40 22.92 -0.55 -1.99
N SER A 41 24.18 -0.26 -1.67
CA SER A 41 25.13 -1.26 -1.16
C SER A 41 25.91 -0.67 0.01
N GLY A 42 25.47 -0.99 1.23
CA GLY A 42 26.02 -0.38 2.44
C GLY A 42 25.80 1.13 2.45
N THR A 43 26.88 1.90 2.39
CA THR A 43 26.85 3.38 2.31
C THR A 43 27.03 3.91 0.88
N SER A 44 27.11 3.03 -0.11
CA SER A 44 27.22 3.42 -1.51
C SER A 44 25.85 3.46 -2.16
N GLN A 45 25.63 4.49 -2.97
CA GLN A 45 24.44 4.66 -3.80
C GLN A 45 24.85 4.85 -5.26
N GLN A 46 24.11 4.23 -6.17
CA GLN A 46 24.30 4.41 -7.60
C GLN A 46 22.94 4.49 -8.29
N GLN A 47 22.71 5.53 -9.07
CA GLN A 47 21.52 5.58 -9.93
C GLN A 47 21.66 4.52 -11.02
N LEU A 48 20.76 3.53 -11.01
CA LEU A 48 20.73 2.40 -11.94
C LEU A 48 19.89 2.73 -13.18
N ALA A 49 18.71 3.33 -12.97
CA ALA A 49 17.79 3.65 -14.06
C ALA A 49 16.94 4.90 -13.76
N THR A 50 16.46 5.55 -14.81
CA THR A 50 15.40 6.57 -14.75
C THR A 50 14.26 6.12 -15.67
N LEU A 51 13.08 5.93 -15.10
CA LEU A 51 11.88 5.48 -15.79
C LEU A 51 11.04 6.71 -16.12
N SER A 52 10.85 6.95 -17.42
CA SER A 52 10.04 8.05 -17.95
C SER A 52 8.88 7.49 -18.76
N GLY A 53 7.67 7.99 -18.53
CA GLY A 53 6.47 7.52 -19.22
C GLY A 53 5.19 8.23 -18.80
N HIS A 54 5.10 8.58 -17.52
CA HIS A 54 4.00 9.36 -16.99
C HIS A 54 3.98 10.79 -17.54
N GLN A 55 2.77 11.34 -17.66
CA GLN A 55 2.52 12.72 -18.14
C GLN A 55 2.16 13.68 -16.99
N GLY A 56 2.29 13.23 -15.75
CA GLY A 56 2.07 14.02 -14.55
C GLY A 56 2.79 13.44 -13.34
N PRO A 57 2.67 14.11 -12.18
CA PRO A 57 3.32 13.68 -10.94
C PRO A 57 3.08 12.21 -10.62
N VAL A 58 4.13 11.49 -10.24
CA VAL A 58 4.03 10.09 -9.83
C VAL A 58 3.79 10.06 -8.32
N TRP A 59 2.68 9.46 -7.89
CA TRP A 59 2.23 9.51 -6.50
C TRP A 59 2.75 8.37 -5.64
N GLN A 60 2.75 7.15 -6.18
CA GLN A 60 3.15 5.95 -5.45
C GLN A 60 3.86 4.96 -6.36
N VAL A 61 4.78 4.21 -5.78
CA VAL A 61 5.51 3.11 -6.42
C VAL A 61 5.42 1.86 -5.54
N ALA A 62 5.34 0.68 -6.16
CA ALA A 62 5.29 -0.58 -5.44
C ALA A 62 6.07 -1.68 -6.16
N TRP A 63 6.98 -2.35 -5.45
CA TRP A 63 7.70 -3.52 -5.96
C TRP A 63 6.83 -4.76 -5.91
N ALA A 64 6.84 -5.55 -7.00
CA ALA A 64 6.23 -6.86 -6.99
C ALA A 64 7.11 -7.87 -6.23
N HIS A 65 6.52 -8.99 -5.83
CA HIS A 65 7.27 -10.07 -5.20
C HIS A 65 8.33 -10.64 -6.16
N PRO A 66 9.58 -10.89 -5.72
CA PRO A 66 10.69 -11.29 -6.60
C PRO A 66 10.48 -12.63 -7.32
N LYS A 67 9.54 -13.46 -6.85
CA LYS A 67 9.08 -14.69 -7.54
C LYS A 67 8.64 -14.44 -8.99
N TYR A 68 8.20 -13.23 -9.32
CA TYR A 68 7.75 -12.84 -10.66
C TYR A 68 8.83 -12.11 -11.48
N GLY A 69 10.04 -12.01 -10.94
CA GLY A 69 11.13 -11.19 -11.46
C GLY A 69 11.08 -9.76 -10.93
N SER A 70 12.00 -8.93 -11.42
CA SER A 70 12.06 -7.50 -11.08
C SER A 70 10.95 -6.74 -11.79
N MET A 71 9.85 -6.50 -11.07
CA MET A 71 8.73 -5.70 -11.55
C MET A 71 8.40 -4.58 -10.55
N LEU A 72 8.07 -3.42 -11.08
CA LEU A 72 7.66 -2.24 -10.33
C LEU A 72 6.36 -1.71 -10.92
N ALA A 73 5.40 -1.34 -10.08
CA ALA A 73 4.22 -0.60 -10.50
C ALA A 73 4.33 0.85 -10.05
N SER A 74 3.81 1.77 -10.85
CA SER A 74 3.72 3.19 -10.49
C SER A 74 2.36 3.76 -10.87
N CYS A 75 1.84 4.66 -10.05
CA CYS A 75 0.61 5.41 -10.34
C CYS A 75 0.86 6.92 -10.37
N SER A 76 0.06 7.63 -11.17
CA SER A 76 0.28 9.05 -11.44
C SER A 76 -1.03 9.84 -11.49
N TYR A 77 -0.88 11.15 -11.34
CA TYR A 77 -1.91 12.15 -11.57
C TYR A 77 -2.52 12.09 -12.98
N ASP A 78 -1.79 11.56 -13.97
CA ASP A 78 -2.26 11.41 -15.35
C ASP A 78 -3.39 10.36 -15.53
N GLY A 79 -3.81 9.71 -14.43
CA GLY A 79 -4.84 8.67 -14.41
C GLY A 79 -4.36 7.32 -14.94
N ARG A 80 -3.04 7.16 -15.10
CA ARG A 80 -2.40 5.93 -15.59
C ARG A 80 -1.61 5.26 -14.50
N PHE A 81 -1.58 3.94 -14.56
CA PHE A 81 -0.52 3.18 -13.92
C PHE A 81 0.31 2.47 -14.97
N ILE A 82 1.60 2.32 -14.68
CA ILE A 82 2.56 1.64 -15.54
C ILE A 82 3.19 0.51 -14.73
N ILE A 83 3.26 -0.67 -15.34
CA ILE A 83 4.05 -1.78 -14.83
C ILE A 83 5.36 -1.81 -15.60
N TRP A 84 6.44 -1.61 -14.87
CA TRP A 84 7.80 -1.65 -15.35
C TRP A 84 8.37 -3.04 -15.09
N LYS A 85 9.08 -3.59 -16.07
CA LYS A 85 9.78 -4.85 -15.93
C LYS A 85 11.23 -4.69 -16.38
N GLU A 86 12.14 -5.20 -15.58
CA GLU A 86 13.54 -5.33 -15.96
C GLU A 86 13.64 -6.37 -17.09
N ALA A 87 14.19 -5.95 -18.22
CA ALA A 87 14.45 -6.79 -19.38
C ALA A 87 15.62 -7.75 -19.09
N GLY A 88 15.99 -8.56 -20.09
CA GLY A 88 17.03 -9.59 -19.93
C GLY A 88 18.43 -9.08 -19.56
N LYS A 89 18.67 -7.77 -19.56
CA LYS A 89 19.91 -7.15 -19.06
C LYS A 89 19.63 -6.41 -17.74
N PRO A 90 20.58 -6.44 -16.78
CA PRO A 90 20.47 -5.66 -15.56
C PRO A 90 20.23 -4.18 -15.86
N ASP A 91 19.32 -3.58 -15.09
CA ASP A 91 18.98 -2.16 -15.09
C ASP A 91 18.38 -1.62 -16.39
N GLU A 92 18.08 -2.50 -17.36
CA GLU A 92 17.31 -2.17 -18.54
C GLU A 92 15.82 -2.35 -18.23
N TRP A 93 15.08 -1.24 -18.15
CA TRP A 93 13.66 -1.27 -17.79
C TRP A 93 12.77 -0.96 -18.98
N THR A 94 11.67 -1.70 -19.09
CA THR A 94 10.66 -1.52 -20.15
C THR A 94 9.27 -1.36 -19.56
N GLN A 95 8.40 -0.64 -20.27
CA GLN A 95 6.98 -0.53 -19.94
C GLN A 95 6.27 -1.81 -20.38
N ALA A 96 6.08 -2.74 -19.46
CA ALA A 96 5.46 -4.03 -19.76
C ALA A 96 3.94 -3.91 -19.95
N TYR A 97 3.32 -2.99 -19.21
CA TYR A 97 1.88 -2.74 -19.30
C TYR A 97 1.56 -1.29 -18.90
N THR A 98 0.58 -0.70 -19.56
CA THR A 98 0.05 0.63 -19.22
C THR A 98 -1.46 0.56 -19.21
N PHE A 99 -2.06 1.11 -18.17
CA PHE A 99 -3.51 1.19 -18.02
C PHE A 99 -3.96 2.65 -18.03
N THR A 100 -5.07 2.95 -18.70
CA THR A 100 -5.53 4.34 -18.93
C THR A 100 -7.04 4.54 -18.80
N GLU A 101 -7.80 3.60 -18.24
CA GLU A 101 -9.28 3.72 -18.23
C GLU A 101 -9.81 4.62 -17.11
N HIS A 102 -9.02 4.89 -16.06
CA HIS A 102 -9.46 5.79 -14.99
C HIS A 102 -9.56 7.23 -15.48
N LYS A 103 -10.65 7.92 -15.11
CA LYS A 103 -10.95 9.27 -15.58
C LYS A 103 -10.23 10.37 -14.81
N SER A 104 -9.62 10.02 -13.68
CA SER A 104 -8.99 10.95 -12.75
C SER A 104 -7.68 10.37 -12.20
N SER A 105 -6.98 11.16 -11.39
CA SER A 105 -5.71 10.81 -10.74
C SER A 105 -5.76 9.44 -10.07
N LEU A 106 -4.69 8.66 -10.20
CA LEU A 106 -4.49 7.42 -9.45
C LEU A 106 -3.59 7.69 -8.25
N ASN A 107 -4.18 7.67 -7.07
CA ASN A 107 -3.53 8.13 -5.85
C ASN A 107 -2.73 7.02 -5.16
N SER A 108 -3.14 5.77 -5.34
CA SER A 108 -2.51 4.65 -4.64
C SER A 108 -2.54 3.36 -5.44
N ILE A 109 -1.49 2.56 -5.23
CA ILE A 109 -1.30 1.27 -5.86
C ILE A 109 -0.67 0.27 -4.88
N ALA A 110 -1.11 -0.98 -4.92
CA ALA A 110 -0.59 -2.02 -4.03
C ALA A 110 -0.61 -3.39 -4.71
N TRP A 111 0.53 -4.10 -4.66
CA TRP A 111 0.59 -5.50 -5.06
C TRP A 111 -0.06 -6.39 -4.01
N ALA A 112 -0.83 -7.37 -4.46
CA ALA A 112 -1.39 -8.39 -3.62
C ALA A 112 -0.29 -9.34 -3.09
N PRO A 113 -0.56 -10.03 -1.97
CA PRO A 113 0.27 -11.15 -1.53
C PRO A 113 0.56 -12.16 -2.65
N HIS A 114 1.81 -12.62 -2.74
CA HIS A 114 2.31 -13.49 -3.81
C HIS A 114 1.65 -14.89 -3.87
N GLU A 115 0.91 -15.27 -2.84
CA GLU A 115 0.09 -16.47 -2.80
C GLU A 115 -1.12 -16.36 -3.74
N LEU A 116 -1.63 -15.13 -3.95
CA LEU A 116 -2.75 -14.83 -4.84
C LEU A 116 -2.35 -14.72 -6.32
N GLY A 117 -1.04 -14.76 -6.62
CA GLY A 117 -0.52 -14.55 -7.96
C GLY A 117 -0.08 -13.09 -8.19
N ILE A 118 0.11 -12.74 -9.46
CA ILE A 118 0.39 -11.37 -9.87
C ILE A 118 -0.93 -10.61 -9.88
N CYS A 119 -1.22 -9.91 -8.80
CA CYS A 119 -2.43 -9.11 -8.65
C CYS A 119 -2.11 -7.72 -8.10
N LEU A 120 -2.76 -6.68 -8.64
CA LEU A 120 -2.50 -5.28 -8.34
C LEU A 120 -3.82 -4.55 -8.10
N ALA A 121 -3.95 -3.84 -6.98
CA ALA A 121 -5.06 -2.93 -6.73
C ALA A 121 -4.62 -1.48 -6.97
N CYS A 122 -5.50 -0.68 -7.56
CA CYS A 122 -5.31 0.76 -7.66
C CYS A 122 -6.57 1.53 -7.24
N GLY A 123 -6.38 2.62 -6.50
CA GLY A 123 -7.42 3.55 -6.09
C GLY A 123 -7.34 4.87 -6.85
N SER A 124 -8.48 5.33 -7.39
CA SER A 124 -8.55 6.59 -8.14
C SER A 124 -9.43 7.63 -7.43
N SER A 125 -9.12 8.91 -7.70
CA SER A 125 -9.98 10.04 -7.36
C SER A 125 -11.35 10.00 -8.06
N ASP A 126 -11.56 9.13 -9.05
CA ASP A 126 -12.90 8.90 -9.64
C ASP A 126 -13.86 8.13 -8.72
N GLY A 127 -13.36 7.68 -7.57
CA GLY A 127 -14.12 6.99 -6.53
C GLY A 127 -14.17 5.47 -6.69
N ASN A 128 -13.50 4.92 -7.71
CA ASN A 128 -13.46 3.50 -7.97
C ASN A 128 -12.13 2.87 -7.53
N ILE A 129 -12.18 1.58 -7.24
CA ILE A 129 -11.00 0.73 -7.05
C ILE A 129 -11.00 -0.29 -8.18
N SER A 130 -9.87 -0.43 -8.86
CA SER A 130 -9.69 -1.46 -9.88
C SER A 130 -8.65 -2.48 -9.40
N VAL A 131 -8.93 -3.76 -9.63
CA VAL A 131 -8.05 -4.87 -9.28
C VAL A 131 -7.71 -5.65 -10.54
N PHE A 132 -6.42 -5.75 -10.83
CA PHE A 132 -5.84 -6.37 -12.01
C PHE A 132 -5.17 -7.68 -11.63
N THR A 133 -5.63 -8.78 -12.20
CA THR A 133 -5.04 -10.10 -12.01
C THR A 133 -4.43 -10.56 -13.32
N ALA A 134 -3.13 -10.88 -13.33
CA ALA A 134 -2.49 -11.40 -14.53
C ALA A 134 -3.01 -12.80 -14.84
N ARG A 135 -3.36 -13.03 -16.10
CA ARG A 135 -3.77 -14.32 -16.62
C ARG A 135 -2.55 -15.11 -17.11
N SER A 136 -2.70 -16.42 -17.20
CA SER A 136 -1.64 -17.33 -17.67
C SER A 136 -1.26 -17.13 -19.14
N ASP A 137 -2.14 -16.51 -19.93
CA ASP A 137 -1.91 -16.16 -21.34
C ASP A 137 -1.12 -14.83 -21.53
N GLY A 138 -0.75 -14.16 -20.43
CA GLY A 138 -0.09 -12.86 -20.45
C GLY A 138 -1.04 -11.66 -20.53
N GLY A 139 -2.35 -11.90 -20.58
CA GLY A 139 -3.37 -10.87 -20.45
C GLY A 139 -3.62 -10.44 -19.01
N TRP A 140 -4.48 -9.44 -18.83
CA TRP A 140 -4.93 -8.96 -17.53
C TRP A 140 -6.44 -9.10 -17.41
N GLU A 141 -6.88 -9.72 -16.32
CA GLU A 141 -8.27 -9.65 -15.88
C GLU A 141 -8.46 -8.43 -15.00
N THR A 142 -9.51 -7.65 -15.27
CA THR A 142 -9.84 -6.47 -14.46
C THR A 142 -11.17 -6.70 -13.77
N THR A 143 -11.17 -6.55 -12.45
CA THR A 143 -12.39 -6.42 -11.64
C THR A 143 -12.41 -5.03 -11.03
N ARG A 144 -13.60 -4.48 -10.81
CA ARG A 144 -13.76 -3.12 -10.29
C ARG A 144 -14.76 -3.06 -9.14
N ILE A 145 -14.50 -2.13 -8.23
CA ILE A 145 -15.41 -1.74 -7.15
C ILE A 145 -15.89 -0.34 -7.50
N ASP A 146 -17.09 -0.27 -8.08
CA ASP A 146 -17.71 0.99 -8.45
C ASP A 146 -18.18 1.74 -7.22
N GLN A 147 -17.94 3.06 -7.19
CA GLN A 147 -18.36 3.93 -6.10
C GLN A 147 -17.87 3.43 -4.73
N ALA A 148 -16.65 2.90 -4.69
CA ALA A 148 -16.00 2.48 -3.45
C ALA A 148 -15.96 3.66 -2.46
N HIS A 149 -15.58 4.85 -2.93
CA HIS A 149 -15.65 6.10 -2.18
C HIS A 149 -16.15 7.21 -3.12
N PRO A 150 -17.39 7.71 -3.02
CA PRO A 150 -17.98 8.62 -4.02
C PRO A 150 -17.19 9.91 -4.30
N VAL A 151 -16.40 10.38 -3.33
CA VAL A 151 -15.58 11.61 -3.44
C VAL A 151 -14.20 11.33 -4.03
N GLY A 152 -13.71 10.09 -3.93
CA GLY A 152 -12.38 9.69 -4.37
C GLY A 152 -11.69 8.74 -3.40
N VAL A 153 -10.94 7.79 -3.94
CA VAL A 153 -10.11 6.85 -3.19
C VAL A 153 -8.70 7.42 -3.06
N THR A 154 -8.19 7.51 -1.84
CA THR A 154 -6.86 8.07 -1.56
C THR A 154 -5.82 6.98 -1.39
N SER A 155 -6.21 5.83 -0.83
CA SER A 155 -5.28 4.76 -0.49
C SER A 155 -5.92 3.39 -0.57
N VAL A 156 -5.14 2.39 -0.97
CA VAL A 156 -5.51 0.97 -0.98
C VAL A 156 -4.42 0.13 -0.31
N SER A 157 -4.82 -0.87 0.47
CA SER A 157 -3.89 -1.80 1.13
C SER A 157 -4.47 -3.21 1.16
N TRP A 158 -3.65 -4.19 0.81
CA TRP A 158 -4.07 -5.59 0.79
C TRP A 158 -4.01 -6.22 2.17
N ALA A 159 -5.01 -7.04 2.48
CA ALA A 159 -4.91 -7.95 3.61
C ALA A 159 -3.92 -9.09 3.31
N PRO A 160 -3.33 -9.71 4.35
CA PRO A 160 -2.58 -10.96 4.21
C PRO A 160 -3.42 -12.05 3.50
N ALA A 161 -2.77 -12.91 2.72
CA ALA A 161 -3.45 -13.94 1.93
C ALA A 161 -4.19 -15.00 2.78
N MET A 162 -3.70 -15.22 4.00
CA MET A 162 -4.24 -16.21 4.92
C MET A 162 -5.29 -15.58 5.83
N ALA A 163 -6.36 -16.32 6.08
CA ALA A 163 -7.35 -15.92 7.07
C ALA A 163 -6.69 -15.78 8.47
N PRO A 164 -7.18 -14.86 9.32
CA PRO A 164 -6.66 -14.69 10.67
C PRO A 164 -6.70 -15.99 11.47
N GLY A 165 -5.60 -16.34 12.14
CA GLY A 165 -5.48 -17.57 12.92
C GLY A 165 -5.34 -18.87 12.12
N ALA A 166 -5.22 -18.82 10.79
CA ALA A 166 -4.94 -20.01 9.98
C ALA A 166 -3.54 -20.57 10.31
N LEU A 167 -3.48 -21.81 10.79
CA LEU A 167 -2.25 -22.59 10.81
C LEU A 167 -1.85 -22.89 9.35
N ILE A 168 -0.55 -23.09 9.09
CA ILE A 168 0.02 -23.41 7.76
C ILE A 168 -0.34 -24.86 7.33
N SER A 169 -1.59 -25.27 7.56
CA SER A 169 -2.13 -26.55 7.17
C SER A 169 -3.11 -26.34 6.02
N PRO A 170 -3.02 -27.14 4.95
CA PRO A 170 -4.04 -27.13 3.91
C PRO A 170 -5.40 -27.48 4.55
N GLY A 171 -6.46 -26.85 4.04
CA GLY A 171 -7.82 -27.12 4.51
C GLY A 171 -8.23 -28.59 4.29
N PRO A 172 -9.46 -28.98 4.68
CA PRO A 172 -9.97 -30.34 4.49
C PRO A 172 -9.92 -30.84 3.03
N SER A 173 -9.87 -29.90 2.08
CA SER A 173 -9.75 -30.14 0.63
C SER A 173 -8.30 -30.33 0.14
N GLY A 174 -7.30 -30.23 1.01
CA GLY A 174 -5.89 -30.24 0.62
C GLY A 174 -5.42 -28.93 -0.05
N GLN A 175 -6.29 -27.92 -0.15
CA GLN A 175 -5.98 -26.63 -0.74
C GLN A 175 -5.95 -25.54 0.34
N PHE A 176 -5.07 -24.55 0.14
CA PHE A 176 -5.10 -23.33 0.93
C PHE A 176 -6.26 -22.46 0.45
N GLU A 177 -7.20 -22.14 1.34
CA GLU A 177 -8.24 -21.16 1.05
C GLU A 177 -7.68 -19.76 1.30
N TYR A 178 -7.20 -19.13 0.23
CA TYR A 178 -6.76 -17.74 0.31
C TYR A 178 -7.95 -16.81 0.27
N VAL A 179 -7.91 -15.80 1.14
CA VAL A 179 -8.95 -14.78 1.21
C VAL A 179 -8.43 -13.51 0.56
N GLN A 180 -9.13 -13.02 -0.45
CA GLN A 180 -8.81 -11.74 -1.08
C GLN A 180 -9.57 -10.64 -0.36
N LYS A 181 -8.86 -9.91 0.50
CA LYS A 181 -9.35 -8.72 1.18
C LYS A 181 -8.47 -7.51 0.91
N LEU A 182 -9.10 -6.35 0.91
CA LEU A 182 -8.50 -5.05 0.63
C LEU A 182 -9.13 -4.04 1.59
N ALA A 183 -8.33 -3.14 2.13
CA ALA A 183 -8.79 -1.94 2.81
C ALA A 183 -8.58 -0.71 1.93
N SER A 184 -9.53 0.21 1.94
CA SER A 184 -9.43 1.47 1.23
C SER A 184 -9.78 2.64 2.14
N GLY A 185 -9.07 3.75 1.94
CA GLY A 185 -9.39 5.06 2.50
C GLY A 185 -9.90 5.99 1.42
N GLY A 186 -10.81 6.89 1.77
CA GLY A 186 -11.35 7.86 0.83
C GLY A 186 -11.56 9.26 1.40
N CYS A 187 -11.81 10.19 0.48
CA CYS A 187 -12.20 11.57 0.76
C CYS A 187 -13.66 11.67 1.25
N ASP A 188 -14.35 10.54 1.44
CA ASP A 188 -15.70 10.45 2.03
C ASP A 188 -15.67 10.20 3.55
N ASN A 189 -14.49 10.33 4.16
CA ASN A 189 -14.26 10.22 5.61
C ASN A 189 -14.39 8.80 6.16
N THR A 190 -14.35 7.80 5.27
CA THR A 190 -14.51 6.40 5.66
C THR A 190 -13.30 5.56 5.31
N VAL A 191 -13.07 4.55 6.13
CA VAL A 191 -12.25 3.39 5.79
C VAL A 191 -13.21 2.24 5.50
N LYS A 192 -13.00 1.56 4.37
CA LYS A 192 -13.82 0.42 3.95
C LYS A 192 -12.95 -0.81 3.75
N VAL A 193 -13.46 -1.96 4.18
CA VAL A 193 -12.87 -3.27 3.95
C VAL A 193 -13.71 -3.99 2.91
N TRP A 194 -13.04 -4.52 1.90
CA TRP A 194 -13.63 -5.23 0.77
C TRP A 194 -13.17 -6.67 0.77
N LYS A 195 -14.08 -7.60 0.47
CA LYS A 195 -13.82 -9.02 0.31
C LYS A 195 -14.32 -9.48 -1.05
N LEU A 196 -13.48 -10.18 -1.80
CA LEU A 196 -13.91 -10.84 -3.03
C LEU A 196 -14.71 -12.09 -2.67
N THR A 197 -15.99 -12.13 -3.05
CA THR A 197 -16.87 -13.28 -2.83
C THR A 197 -17.51 -13.67 -4.16
N ASN A 198 -17.29 -14.91 -4.60
CA ASN A 198 -17.83 -15.45 -5.85
C ASN A 198 -17.57 -14.55 -7.08
N GLY A 199 -16.35 -14.00 -7.19
CA GLY A 199 -15.95 -13.14 -8.31
C GLY A 199 -16.45 -11.69 -8.24
N SER A 200 -17.14 -11.30 -7.17
CA SER A 200 -17.61 -9.93 -6.96
C SER A 200 -17.09 -9.37 -5.63
N TRP A 201 -16.55 -8.15 -5.68
CA TRP A 201 -16.11 -7.44 -4.50
C TRP A 201 -17.31 -6.90 -3.72
N ARG A 202 -17.33 -7.18 -2.42
CA ARG A 202 -18.37 -6.70 -1.50
C ARG A 202 -17.73 -6.09 -0.28
N MET A 203 -18.41 -5.09 0.29
CA MET A 203 -17.98 -4.49 1.55
C MET A 203 -18.15 -5.52 2.68
N ASP A 204 -17.06 -5.82 3.37
CA ASP A 204 -16.97 -6.80 4.46
C ASP A 204 -17.22 -6.12 5.82
N CYS A 205 -16.82 -4.85 5.97
CA CYS A 205 -17.15 -4.05 7.15
C CYS A 205 -18.53 -3.39 6.96
N PHE A 206 -19.51 -3.79 7.77
CA PHE A 206 -20.80 -3.08 7.82
C PHE A 206 -21.11 -2.70 9.28
N PRO A 207 -21.28 -1.39 9.58
CA PRO A 207 -21.16 -0.23 8.69
C PRO A 207 -19.72 0.08 8.27
N ALA A 208 -19.54 1.05 7.35
CA ALA A 208 -18.22 1.58 7.01
C ALA A 208 -17.55 2.19 8.25
N LEU A 209 -16.22 2.08 8.32
CA LEU A 209 -15.46 2.52 9.49
C LEU A 209 -15.30 4.04 9.45
N GLN A 210 -15.92 4.74 10.38
CA GLN A 210 -15.99 6.20 10.36
C GLN A 210 -15.58 6.77 11.72
N MET A 211 -14.37 7.29 11.79
CA MET A 211 -13.83 8.04 12.93
C MET A 211 -12.97 9.25 12.50
N HIS A 212 -12.77 9.41 11.20
CA HIS A 212 -11.88 10.40 10.61
C HIS A 212 -12.66 11.46 9.83
N ASP A 213 -11.98 12.55 9.48
CA ASP A 213 -12.24 13.36 8.29
C ASP A 213 -11.59 12.69 7.05
N TRP A 214 -11.08 13.46 6.07
CA TRP A 214 -10.39 12.91 4.89
C TRP A 214 -9.27 11.92 5.24
N VAL A 215 -9.49 10.64 4.89
CA VAL A 215 -8.49 9.59 5.08
C VAL A 215 -7.37 9.77 4.04
N ARG A 216 -6.13 9.88 4.50
CA ARG A 216 -4.94 10.04 3.65
C ARG A 216 -4.29 8.72 3.28
N GLU A 217 -4.17 7.81 4.25
CA GLU A 217 -3.62 6.49 4.02
C GLU A 217 -4.31 5.43 4.88
N VAL A 218 -4.39 4.22 4.34
CA VAL A 218 -4.76 3.02 5.08
C VAL A 218 -3.67 1.97 4.89
N ALA A 219 -3.30 1.29 5.97
CA ALA A 219 -2.32 0.21 5.94
C ALA A 219 -2.83 -0.99 6.73
N TRP A 220 -2.97 -2.14 6.06
CA TRP A 220 -3.31 -3.39 6.72
C TRP A 220 -2.06 -4.01 7.35
N ALA A 221 -2.14 -4.39 8.63
CA ALA A 221 -1.02 -5.00 9.32
C ALA A 221 -0.76 -6.42 8.79
N PRO A 222 0.50 -6.79 8.48
CA PRO A 222 0.84 -8.17 8.18
C PRO A 222 0.54 -9.03 9.41
N ASN A 223 -0.23 -10.10 9.21
CA ASN A 223 -0.68 -10.95 10.28
C ASN A 223 0.09 -12.28 10.27
N LEU A 224 1.17 -12.35 11.06
CA LEU A 224 1.98 -13.56 11.24
C LEU A 224 1.34 -14.49 12.27
N GLY A 225 0.16 -15.04 11.94
CA GLY A 225 -0.50 -16.06 12.74
C GLY A 225 -1.25 -15.53 13.98
N LEU A 226 -1.45 -14.22 14.13
CA LEU A 226 -2.37 -13.70 15.13
C LEU A 226 -3.82 -13.95 14.71
N PRO A 227 -4.73 -14.20 15.67
CA PRO A 227 -6.14 -14.36 15.35
C PRO A 227 -6.83 -13.03 14.98
N LYS A 228 -6.23 -11.88 15.34
CA LYS A 228 -6.80 -10.55 15.10
C LYS A 228 -6.30 -9.94 13.78
N SER A 229 -7.20 -9.31 13.02
CA SER A 229 -6.82 -8.41 11.92
C SER A 229 -6.67 -6.99 12.44
N THR A 230 -5.65 -6.27 11.99
CA THR A 230 -5.40 -4.89 12.39
C THR A 230 -5.18 -4.01 11.15
N ILE A 231 -5.79 -2.83 11.14
CA ILE A 231 -5.61 -1.81 10.10
C ILE A 231 -5.26 -0.49 10.79
N ALA A 232 -4.30 0.24 10.26
CA ALA A 232 -4.06 1.63 10.64
C ALA A 232 -4.62 2.55 9.57
N SER A 233 -5.24 3.65 9.97
CA SER A 233 -5.62 4.73 9.07
C SER A 233 -5.13 6.07 9.58
N ALA A 234 -4.66 6.89 8.65
CA ALA A 234 -4.22 8.26 8.88
C ALA A 234 -5.16 9.24 8.20
N SER A 235 -5.41 10.38 8.84
CA SER A 235 -6.36 11.38 8.38
C SER A 235 -5.74 12.78 8.31
N GLN A 236 -6.38 13.60 7.48
CA GLN A 236 -6.12 15.03 7.34
C GLN A 236 -6.35 15.80 8.65
N ASP A 237 -7.25 15.32 9.51
CA ASP A 237 -7.54 15.90 10.83
C ASP A 237 -6.38 15.76 11.84
N GLY A 238 -5.37 14.94 11.51
CA GLY A 238 -4.20 14.69 12.34
C GLY A 238 -4.33 13.49 13.29
N THR A 239 -5.45 12.78 13.25
CA THR A 239 -5.66 11.56 14.01
C THR A 239 -5.17 10.33 13.25
N VAL A 240 -4.60 9.38 14.00
CA VAL A 240 -4.36 8.01 13.54
C VAL A 240 -5.27 7.08 14.32
N VAL A 241 -6.02 6.24 13.61
CA VAL A 241 -6.91 5.25 14.24
C VAL A 241 -6.41 3.85 13.91
N ILE A 242 -6.39 2.99 14.93
CA ILE A 242 -6.13 1.56 14.81
C ILE A 242 -7.46 0.83 14.87
N TRP A 243 -7.77 0.12 13.81
CA TRP A 243 -8.95 -0.72 13.69
C TRP A 243 -8.56 -2.16 13.94
N THR A 244 -9.24 -2.82 14.86
CA THR A 244 -9.02 -4.23 15.17
C THR A 244 -10.30 -5.03 14.96
N ALA A 245 -10.21 -6.14 14.24
CA ALA A 245 -11.24 -7.16 14.18
C ALA A 245 -10.71 -8.43 14.87
N PRO A 246 -11.28 -8.87 16.01
CA PRO A 246 -10.74 -9.99 16.77
C PRO A 246 -10.82 -11.33 16.04
N LYS A 247 -11.85 -11.50 15.19
CA LYS A 247 -12.03 -12.66 14.31
C LYS A 247 -12.70 -12.25 13.01
N GLU A 248 -12.62 -13.14 12.02
CA GLU A 248 -13.30 -12.94 10.75
C GLU A 248 -14.83 -12.91 10.91
N GLY A 249 -15.46 -11.84 10.40
CA GLY A 249 -16.90 -11.60 10.49
C GLY A 249 -17.34 -10.87 11.76
N GLU A 250 -16.45 -10.64 12.71
CA GLU A 250 -16.73 -9.77 13.86
C GLU A 250 -16.60 -8.29 13.45
N GLN A 251 -17.24 -7.41 14.25
CA GLN A 251 -17.18 -5.97 14.00
C GLN A 251 -15.78 -5.43 14.25
N TRP A 252 -15.41 -4.45 13.44
CA TRP A 252 -14.18 -3.70 13.61
C TRP A 252 -14.35 -2.67 14.73
N GLU A 253 -13.42 -2.67 15.68
CA GLU A 253 -13.33 -1.67 16.73
C GLU A 253 -12.22 -0.68 16.39
N GLY A 254 -12.54 0.61 16.37
CA GLY A 254 -11.55 1.68 16.14
C GLY A 254 -11.11 2.33 17.45
N ARG A 255 -9.81 2.51 17.62
CA ARG A 255 -9.21 3.26 18.73
C ARG A 255 -8.27 4.33 18.19
N VAL A 256 -8.44 5.56 18.65
CA VAL A 256 -7.52 6.66 18.33
C VAL A 256 -6.19 6.36 19.00
N LEU A 257 -5.13 6.23 18.19
CA LEU A 257 -3.77 6.02 18.67
C LEU A 257 -3.18 7.32 19.22
N ASN A 258 -3.26 8.40 18.44
CA ASN A 258 -2.82 9.72 18.84
C ASN A 258 -3.43 10.80 17.93
N ASP A 259 -3.52 12.02 18.44
CA ASP A 259 -3.82 13.23 17.68
C ASP A 259 -2.53 14.06 17.54
N PHE A 260 -2.02 14.13 16.31
CA PHE A 260 -0.81 14.86 15.96
C PHE A 260 -1.07 16.36 15.73
N ARG A 261 -2.34 16.80 15.73
CA ARG A 261 -2.79 18.19 15.44
C ARG A 261 -2.33 18.77 14.11
N THR A 262 -1.73 17.92 13.28
CA THR A 262 -1.26 18.22 11.93
C THR A 262 -1.60 17.05 11.05
N PRO A 263 -1.86 17.27 9.74
CA PRO A 263 -2.22 16.19 8.84
C PRO A 263 -1.22 15.04 8.89
N VAL A 264 -1.71 13.80 8.94
CA VAL A 264 -0.86 12.61 8.85
C VAL A 264 -0.92 12.08 7.43
N TRP A 265 0.24 12.00 6.77
CA TRP A 265 0.32 11.71 5.34
C TRP A 265 0.46 10.22 5.04
N ARG A 266 1.28 9.52 5.83
CA ARG A 266 1.53 8.10 5.65
C ARG A 266 1.58 7.31 6.95
N VAL A 267 1.12 6.07 6.89
CA VAL A 267 1.22 5.03 7.91
C VAL A 267 1.76 3.74 7.30
N SER A 268 2.74 3.11 7.95
CA SER A 268 3.35 1.87 7.44
C SER A 268 3.66 0.90 8.56
N TRP A 269 3.25 -0.35 8.36
CA TRP A 269 3.52 -1.43 9.29
C TRP A 269 4.90 -2.04 9.06
N SER A 270 5.59 -2.33 10.16
CA SER A 270 6.71 -3.27 10.13
C SER A 270 6.28 -4.63 9.60
N LEU A 271 7.21 -5.38 8.99
CA LEU A 271 6.96 -6.73 8.46
C LEU A 271 6.43 -7.71 9.52
N THR A 272 6.74 -7.49 10.79
CA THR A 272 6.24 -8.31 11.90
C THR A 272 4.85 -7.91 12.39
N GLY A 273 4.31 -6.77 11.92
CA GLY A 273 3.00 -6.25 12.28
C GLY A 273 2.93 -5.56 13.65
N ASN A 274 4.07 -5.42 14.36
CA ASN A 274 4.08 -4.97 15.75
C ASN A 274 4.45 -3.49 15.94
N ILE A 275 5.15 -2.91 14.97
CA ILE A 275 5.54 -1.50 14.97
C ILE A 275 4.83 -0.79 13.82
N LEU A 276 4.28 0.38 14.12
CA LEU A 276 3.69 1.29 13.15
C LEU A 276 4.57 2.54 13.00
N ALA A 277 4.94 2.88 11.78
CA ALA A 277 5.55 4.16 11.45
C ALA A 277 4.47 5.14 11.00
N VAL A 278 4.51 6.37 11.52
CA VAL A 278 3.57 7.45 11.23
C VAL A 278 4.35 8.67 10.77
N SER A 279 4.02 9.21 9.60
CA SER A 279 4.61 10.45 9.08
C SER A 279 3.61 11.61 9.17
N ASP A 280 4.00 12.65 9.90
CA ASP A 280 3.15 13.82 10.16
C ASP A 280 3.49 14.99 9.23
N GLY A 281 2.66 16.04 9.29
CA GLY A 281 2.84 17.27 8.53
C GLY A 281 3.96 18.18 9.04
N ASN A 282 4.62 17.83 10.16
CA ASN A 282 5.76 18.55 10.69
C ASN A 282 7.10 18.00 10.18
N ASN A 283 7.06 17.10 9.19
CA ASN A 283 8.22 16.38 8.65
C ASN A 283 8.87 15.41 9.65
N ASN A 284 8.13 14.99 10.68
CA ASN A 284 8.61 13.99 11.63
C ASN A 284 8.06 12.61 11.27
N VAL A 285 8.86 11.57 11.55
CA VAL A 285 8.38 10.19 11.52
C VAL A 285 8.42 9.63 12.93
N THR A 286 7.27 9.24 13.46
CA THR A 286 7.17 8.63 14.80
C THR A 286 6.93 7.13 14.68
N LEU A 287 7.56 6.34 15.55
CA LEU A 287 7.36 4.90 15.63
C LEU A 287 6.52 4.57 16.86
N TRP A 288 5.54 3.70 16.69
CA TRP A 288 4.57 3.33 17.71
C TRP A 288 4.50 1.82 17.87
N LYS A 289 4.28 1.36 19.10
CA LYS A 289 4.13 -0.06 19.42
C LYS A 289 3.02 -0.24 20.47
N GLU A 290 2.22 -1.30 20.29
CA GLU A 290 1.22 -1.74 21.27
C GLU A 290 1.95 -2.35 22.49
N ALA A 291 1.68 -1.80 23.67
CA ALA A 291 2.15 -2.34 24.94
C ALA A 291 1.26 -3.51 25.40
N VAL A 292 1.66 -4.20 26.47
CA VAL A 292 0.98 -5.43 26.95
C VAL A 292 -0.43 -5.14 27.48
N ASP A 293 -0.68 -3.91 27.91
CA ASP A 293 -1.98 -3.40 28.34
C ASP A 293 -2.90 -3.02 27.16
N GLY A 294 -2.41 -3.10 25.91
CA GLY A 294 -3.14 -2.72 24.70
C GLY A 294 -3.05 -1.23 24.36
N GLU A 295 -2.33 -0.43 25.15
CA GLU A 295 -2.11 0.99 24.86
C GLU A 295 -0.95 1.18 23.87
N TRP A 296 -1.10 2.14 22.96
CA TRP A 296 -0.06 2.46 21.98
C TRP A 296 0.92 3.46 22.55
N GLN A 297 2.21 3.11 22.53
CA GLN A 297 3.27 3.97 23.04
C GLN A 297 4.22 4.36 21.90
N GLN A 298 4.60 5.64 21.89
CA GLN A 298 5.63 6.14 21.00
C GLN A 298 6.99 5.60 21.45
N VAL A 299 7.65 4.87 20.56
CA VAL A 299 8.96 4.24 20.78
C VAL A 299 10.09 5.23 20.53
N THR A 300 10.01 5.97 19.42
CA THR A 300 11.01 6.97 19.03
C THR A 300 10.43 7.93 18.00
N THR A 301 11.06 9.09 17.89
CA THR A 301 10.92 10.00 16.74
C THR A 301 12.17 9.91 15.89
N VAL A 302 11.99 9.92 14.57
CA VAL A 302 13.03 10.12 13.58
C VAL A 302 12.82 11.52 13.04
N GLU A 303 13.75 12.39 13.41
CA GLU A 303 13.85 13.74 12.86
C GLU A 303 14.61 13.68 11.52
N PRO A 304 14.31 14.58 10.57
CA PRO A 304 14.92 14.62 9.25
C PRO A 304 16.43 14.90 9.24
#